data_AF-A0A1I8AYG3-F1
#
_entry.id   AF-A0A1I8AYG3-F1
#
_cell.length_a   1.000
_cell.length_b   1.000
_cell.length_c   1.000
_cell.angle_alpha   90.00
_cell.angle_beta   90.00
_cell.angle_gamma   90.00
#
_symmetry.space_group_name_H-M   'P 1'
#
loop_
_entity.id
_entity.type
_entity.pdbx_description
1 polymer ?
#
loop_
_entity_poly.entity_id
_entity_poly.type
_entity_poly.pdbx_seq_one_letter_code
_entity_poly.pdbx_strand_id
1 'polypeptide(L)'
;METTKNALAILLHFTEKLRLFALLILEQTDRPWLVVKAIERDFSIGENIQEFTSLLGKIRPNCLEKNGMSPLVQACFKGNEEMVKMLLEIGADADIRYHDQGYTPLMFAALAGKPKICQLLLDAGASTHVENSIGKTAGEMAAFVGQYECVSVINAHIGVEDVNKILHPQGEKSETIYPNELVDFIHRLTRTHLFHPIRLIFDVVGDGIIWENREKTVWTVDRLFEKQLRTKEPNEVMSIKLWIVLYTLREMLQFVDKRIKAESCEKEEKKSENQGEDLKKKLALDFAKTLLNDQPEHLVRNNEEIFIRRAIVSFPYKQSMLWQSLNQNFKSVQFGFPPPAFIILCNALLGHRFVQTSKFCRTCCFPSAKKRCPKCKIFYCSIECQRFDWPFHKKCCENLKKRREQEKEEINEI
;
A
#
# COMPACT_ATOMS: atom_id res chain seq x y z
N MET A 1 41.96 -10.08 -13.61
CA MET A 1 41.52 -8.69 -13.84
C MET A 1 41.48 -8.31 -15.33
N GLU A 2 42.12 -9.06 -16.24
CA GLU A 2 42.01 -8.84 -17.70
C GLU A 2 40.67 -9.25 -18.33
N THR A 3 39.97 -10.26 -17.79
CA THR A 3 38.78 -10.85 -18.43
C THR A 3 37.50 -10.02 -18.27
N THR A 4 37.43 -9.16 -17.26
CA THR A 4 36.30 -8.24 -17.04
C THR A 4 36.39 -6.96 -17.88
N LYS A 5 37.60 -6.55 -18.30
CA LYS A 5 37.80 -5.34 -19.14
C LYS A 5 37.34 -5.55 -20.60
N ASN A 6 37.45 -6.77 -21.12
CA ASN A 6 37.01 -7.07 -22.50
C ASN A 6 35.48 -7.22 -22.62
N ALA A 7 34.78 -7.66 -21.57
CA ALA A 7 33.31 -7.69 -21.56
C ALA A 7 32.72 -6.27 -21.60
N LEU A 8 33.29 -5.35 -20.80
CA LEU A 8 32.90 -3.93 -20.78
C LEU A 8 33.16 -3.23 -22.11
N ALA A 9 34.29 -3.53 -22.79
CA ALA A 9 34.59 -2.95 -24.11
C ALA A 9 33.66 -3.46 -25.22
N ILE A 10 33.24 -4.73 -25.16
CA ILE A 10 32.28 -5.31 -26.12
C ILE A 10 30.86 -4.75 -25.88
N LEU A 11 30.47 -4.54 -24.62
CA LEU A 11 29.21 -3.90 -24.24
C LEU A 11 29.16 -2.41 -24.63
N LEU A 12 30.27 -1.69 -24.48
CA LEU A 12 30.43 -0.31 -24.96
C LEU A 12 30.30 -0.19 -26.48
N HIS A 13 30.84 -1.15 -27.24
CA HIS A 13 30.73 -1.13 -28.71
C HIS A 13 29.33 -1.48 -29.23
N PHE A 14 28.57 -2.29 -28.48
CA PHE A 14 27.21 -2.67 -28.83
C PHE A 14 26.20 -1.55 -28.55
N THR A 15 26.38 -0.85 -27.43
CA THR A 15 25.55 0.29 -27.00
C THR A 15 25.74 1.50 -27.90
N GLU A 16 26.96 1.76 -28.36
CA GLU A 16 27.23 2.81 -29.34
C GLU A 16 26.61 2.51 -30.73
N LYS A 17 26.61 1.24 -31.16
CA LYS A 17 25.89 0.80 -32.38
C LYS A 17 24.38 0.93 -32.25
N LEU A 18 23.81 0.53 -31.12
CA LEU A 18 22.39 0.73 -30.79
C LEU A 18 22.02 2.19 -30.78
N ARG A 19 22.84 3.03 -30.16
CA ARG A 19 22.66 4.48 -30.10
C ARG A 19 22.69 5.10 -31.50
N LEU A 20 23.69 4.78 -32.31
CA LEU A 20 23.79 5.25 -33.70
C LEU A 20 22.62 4.73 -34.54
N PHE A 21 22.23 3.47 -34.38
CA PHE A 21 21.09 2.87 -35.08
C PHE A 21 19.76 3.51 -34.65
N ALA A 22 19.57 3.78 -33.36
CA ALA A 22 18.40 4.47 -32.82
C ALA A 22 18.32 5.91 -33.32
N LEU A 23 19.45 6.63 -33.37
CA LEU A 23 19.52 7.98 -33.94
C LEU A 23 19.20 7.96 -35.44
N LEU A 24 19.73 6.98 -36.18
CA LEU A 24 19.40 6.75 -37.59
C LEU A 24 17.90 6.48 -37.79
N ILE A 25 17.27 5.67 -36.94
CA ILE A 25 15.82 5.41 -37.00
C ILE A 25 15.04 6.70 -36.74
N LEU A 26 15.46 7.52 -35.77
CA LEU A 26 14.80 8.78 -35.43
C LEU A 26 14.96 9.85 -36.51
N GLU A 27 16.11 9.90 -37.18
CA GLU A 27 16.40 10.86 -38.25
C GLU A 27 15.82 10.44 -39.61
N GLN A 28 15.78 9.12 -39.91
CA GLN A 28 15.45 8.62 -41.24
C GLN A 28 14.09 7.91 -41.35
N THR A 29 13.37 7.67 -40.24
CA THR A 29 12.09 6.95 -40.28
C THR A 29 10.99 7.62 -39.47
N ASP A 30 9.76 7.58 -39.97
CA ASP A 30 8.54 7.96 -39.23
C ASP A 30 8.05 6.81 -38.32
N ARG A 31 8.97 5.95 -37.84
CA ARG A 31 8.66 4.72 -37.09
C ARG A 31 9.45 4.64 -35.77
N PRO A 32 9.21 5.56 -34.83
CA PRO A 32 9.95 5.64 -33.58
C PRO A 32 9.79 4.41 -32.68
N TRP A 33 8.76 3.57 -32.88
CA TRP A 33 8.59 2.30 -32.16
C TRP A 33 9.72 1.29 -32.44
N LEU A 34 10.42 1.38 -33.58
CA LEU A 34 11.55 0.49 -33.91
C LEU A 34 12.71 0.65 -32.93
N VAL A 35 12.90 1.85 -32.39
CA VAL A 35 13.90 2.11 -31.35
C VAL A 35 13.56 1.33 -30.07
N VAL A 36 12.27 1.29 -29.70
CA VAL A 36 11.82 0.50 -28.54
C VAL A 36 12.08 -0.99 -28.77
N LYS A 37 11.78 -1.53 -29.96
CA LYS A 37 12.08 -2.94 -30.27
C LYS A 37 13.59 -3.24 -30.29
N ALA A 38 14.44 -2.29 -30.69
CA ALA A 38 15.89 -2.44 -30.62
C ALA A 38 16.36 -2.51 -29.16
N ILE A 39 15.90 -1.57 -28.32
CA ILE A 39 16.21 -1.55 -26.88
C ILE A 39 15.70 -2.82 -26.18
N GLU A 40 14.53 -3.34 -26.57
CA GLU A 40 13.98 -4.60 -26.04
C GLU A 40 14.75 -5.86 -26.49
N ARG A 41 15.53 -5.82 -27.58
CA ARG A 41 16.28 -6.99 -28.05
C ARG A 41 17.62 -7.15 -27.32
N ASP A 42 18.22 -6.04 -26.90
CA ASP A 42 19.56 -6.02 -26.31
C ASP A 42 19.53 -6.09 -24.78
N PHE A 43 18.71 -7.00 -24.27
CA PHE A 43 18.25 -7.10 -22.89
C PHE A 43 19.36 -7.44 -21.87
N SER A 44 20.23 -6.47 -21.58
CA SER A 44 21.12 -6.40 -20.42
C SER A 44 20.95 -5.03 -19.75
N ILE A 45 19.70 -4.72 -19.37
CA ILE A 45 19.22 -3.39 -18.93
C ILE A 45 19.90 -2.91 -17.63
N GLY A 46 20.63 -3.77 -16.92
CA GLY A 46 21.30 -3.39 -15.67
C GLY A 46 22.42 -2.36 -15.80
N GLU A 47 23.11 -2.29 -16.94
CA GLU A 47 24.33 -1.47 -17.05
C GLU A 47 24.12 -0.09 -17.72
N ASN A 48 23.00 0.17 -18.42
CA ASN A 48 22.86 1.37 -19.27
C ASN A 48 21.49 2.08 -19.25
N ILE A 49 20.78 2.06 -18.12
CA ILE A 49 19.43 2.67 -17.96
C ILE A 49 19.40 4.15 -18.40
N GLN A 50 20.37 4.96 -17.98
CA GLN A 50 20.38 6.39 -18.29
C GLN A 50 20.50 6.69 -19.79
N GLU A 51 21.29 5.90 -20.52
CA GLU A 51 21.44 6.05 -21.97
C GLU A 51 20.16 5.66 -22.71
N PHE A 52 19.51 4.57 -22.28
CA PHE A 52 18.22 4.17 -22.84
C PHE A 52 17.12 5.19 -22.56
N THR A 53 17.03 5.75 -21.35
CA THR A 53 16.07 6.82 -21.04
C THR A 53 16.33 8.06 -21.90
N SER A 54 17.60 8.42 -22.16
CA SER A 54 17.94 9.53 -23.06
C SER A 54 17.53 9.27 -24.51
N LEU A 55 17.72 8.05 -25.01
CA LEU A 55 17.28 7.64 -26.36
C LEU A 55 15.75 7.62 -26.47
N LEU A 56 15.08 7.07 -25.46
CA LEU A 56 13.63 7.03 -25.38
C LEU A 56 13.02 8.43 -25.26
N GLY A 57 13.67 9.38 -24.56
CA GLY A 57 13.23 10.77 -24.48
C GLY A 57 13.21 11.52 -25.81
N LYS A 58 13.87 11.00 -26.86
CA LYS A 58 13.81 11.54 -28.23
C LYS A 58 12.65 10.97 -29.05
N ILE A 59 11.97 9.94 -28.55
CA ILE A 59 10.81 9.31 -29.20
C ILE A 59 9.54 10.00 -28.69
N ARG A 60 8.52 10.11 -29.55
CA ARG A 60 7.15 10.36 -29.09
C ARG A 60 6.68 9.20 -28.20
N PRO A 61 6.42 9.42 -26.90
CA PRO A 61 6.21 8.32 -25.94
C PRO A 61 4.96 7.48 -26.25
N ASN A 62 3.97 8.10 -26.89
CA ASN A 62 2.71 7.47 -27.30
C ASN A 62 2.70 6.99 -28.76
N CYS A 63 3.88 6.72 -29.35
CA CYS A 63 3.94 6.19 -30.71
C CYS A 63 3.25 4.81 -30.80
N LEU A 64 2.74 4.49 -31.99
CA LEU A 64 1.94 3.29 -32.22
C LEU A 64 2.59 2.37 -33.25
N GLU A 65 2.49 1.07 -33.01
CA GLU A 65 2.71 0.05 -34.02
C GLU A 65 1.51 -0.07 -34.98
N LYS A 66 1.66 -0.86 -36.05
CA LYS A 66 0.60 -1.05 -37.07
C LYS A 66 -0.71 -1.64 -36.54
N ASN A 67 -0.69 -2.24 -35.36
CA ASN A 67 -1.84 -2.82 -34.66
C ASN A 67 -2.39 -1.92 -33.54
N GLY A 68 -1.98 -0.64 -33.50
CA GLY A 68 -2.41 0.31 -32.47
C GLY A 68 -1.78 0.09 -31.09
N MET A 69 -0.82 -0.84 -30.95
CA MET A 69 -0.12 -1.04 -29.68
C MET A 69 0.97 0.00 -29.48
N SER A 70 0.96 0.65 -28.32
CA SER A 70 2.06 1.51 -27.90
C SER A 70 3.20 0.70 -27.28
N PRO A 71 4.44 1.23 -27.25
CA PRO A 71 5.55 0.69 -26.48
C PRO A 71 5.18 0.31 -25.05
N LEU A 72 4.38 1.15 -24.39
CA LEU A 72 3.96 0.94 -23.01
C LEU A 72 3.07 -0.30 -22.91
N VAL A 73 2.07 -0.44 -23.79
CA VAL A 73 1.19 -1.62 -23.85
C VAL A 73 2.00 -2.90 -24.02
N GLN A 74 2.97 -2.89 -24.93
CA GLN A 74 3.83 -4.06 -25.18
C GLN A 74 4.68 -4.43 -23.96
N ALA A 75 5.29 -3.43 -23.30
CA ALA A 75 6.07 -3.64 -22.09
C ALA A 75 5.21 -4.21 -20.95
N CYS A 76 3.98 -3.70 -20.80
CA CYS A 76 3.00 -4.18 -19.82
C CYS A 76 2.62 -5.65 -20.06
N PHE A 77 2.31 -6.02 -21.31
CA PHE A 77 1.94 -7.39 -21.67
C PHE A 77 3.10 -8.37 -21.47
N LYS A 78 4.33 -7.97 -21.82
CA LYS A 78 5.54 -8.79 -21.64
C LYS A 78 5.97 -8.93 -20.17
N GLY A 79 5.52 -8.04 -19.29
CA GLY A 79 5.96 -8.04 -17.90
C GLY A 79 7.31 -7.36 -17.65
N ASN A 80 7.72 -6.43 -18.51
CA ASN A 80 8.99 -5.73 -18.40
C ASN A 80 8.84 -4.49 -17.50
N GLU A 81 9.05 -4.66 -16.20
CA GLU A 81 8.86 -3.60 -15.20
C GLU A 81 9.78 -2.39 -15.42
N GLU A 82 11.03 -2.60 -15.79
CA GLU A 82 12.01 -1.54 -16.04
C GLU A 82 11.62 -0.68 -17.24
N MET A 83 11.22 -1.31 -18.34
CA MET A 83 10.77 -0.57 -19.53
C MET A 83 9.48 0.22 -19.25
N VAL A 84 8.54 -0.35 -18.48
CA VAL A 84 7.34 0.38 -18.06
C VAL A 84 7.72 1.63 -17.28
N LYS A 85 8.65 1.54 -16.32
CA LYS A 85 9.14 2.72 -15.57
C LYS A 85 9.74 3.77 -16.50
N MET A 86 10.67 3.38 -17.37
CA MET A 86 11.33 4.32 -18.29
C MET A 86 10.33 5.00 -19.23
N LEU A 87 9.35 4.26 -19.76
CA LEU A 87 8.33 4.82 -20.65
C LEU A 87 7.39 5.80 -19.92
N LEU A 88 7.00 5.49 -18.67
CA LEU A 88 6.20 6.41 -17.85
C LEU A 88 7.01 7.67 -17.47
N GLU A 89 8.29 7.53 -17.17
CA GLU A 89 9.19 8.66 -16.86
C GLU A 89 9.34 9.66 -18.01
N ILE A 90 9.31 9.19 -19.27
CA ILE A 90 9.35 10.08 -20.45
C ILE A 90 7.96 10.60 -20.85
N GLY A 91 6.92 10.36 -20.04
CA GLY A 91 5.57 10.89 -20.26
C GLY A 91 4.68 10.04 -21.16
N ALA A 92 4.87 8.72 -21.21
CA ALA A 92 3.89 7.83 -21.83
C ALA A 92 2.54 7.90 -21.10
N ASP A 93 1.47 7.98 -21.87
CA ASP A 93 0.10 8.03 -21.37
C ASP A 93 -0.29 6.66 -20.80
N ALA A 94 -0.45 6.59 -19.48
CA ALA A 94 -0.82 5.39 -18.76
C ALA A 94 -2.24 4.89 -19.08
N ASP A 95 -3.07 5.75 -19.67
CA ASP A 95 -4.47 5.49 -20.04
C ASP A 95 -4.69 5.46 -21.56
N ILE A 96 -3.62 5.31 -22.34
CA ILE A 96 -3.66 5.28 -23.81
C ILE A 96 -4.64 4.22 -24.34
N ARG A 97 -5.47 4.60 -25.33
CA ARG A 97 -6.60 3.77 -25.82
C ARG A 97 -6.62 3.50 -27.32
N TYR A 98 -5.47 3.59 -27.97
CA TYR A 98 -5.39 3.42 -29.43
C TYR A 98 -5.56 1.97 -29.91
N HIS A 99 -5.67 1.01 -29.00
CA HIS A 99 -6.02 -0.37 -29.37
C HIS A 99 -7.46 -0.43 -29.90
N ASP A 100 -7.71 -1.16 -30.99
CA ASP A 100 -9.00 -1.20 -31.70
C ASP A 100 -10.19 -1.58 -30.80
N GLN A 101 -9.93 -2.36 -29.74
CA GLN A 101 -10.95 -2.79 -28.76
C GLN A 101 -10.98 -1.91 -27.49
N GLY A 102 -10.28 -0.77 -27.48
CA GLY A 102 -10.23 0.16 -26.35
C GLY A 102 -9.48 -0.34 -25.12
N TYR A 103 -8.55 -1.29 -25.28
CA TYR A 103 -7.77 -1.82 -24.16
C TYR A 103 -6.71 -0.82 -23.71
N THR A 104 -6.62 -0.60 -22.39
CA THR A 104 -5.60 0.25 -21.76
C THR A 104 -4.37 -0.55 -21.35
N PRO A 105 -3.21 0.09 -21.11
CA PRO A 105 -2.03 -0.58 -20.55
C PRO A 105 -2.33 -1.36 -19.28
N LEU A 106 -3.21 -0.81 -18.42
CA LEU A 106 -3.61 -1.45 -17.16
C LEU A 106 -4.36 -2.76 -17.41
N MET A 107 -5.21 -2.82 -18.43
CA MET A 107 -5.90 -4.06 -18.83
C MET A 107 -4.91 -5.12 -19.34
N PHE A 108 -3.89 -4.73 -20.11
CA PHE A 108 -2.86 -5.67 -20.57
C PHE A 108 -2.00 -6.20 -19.42
N ALA A 109 -1.59 -5.33 -18.48
CA ALA A 109 -0.86 -5.74 -17.28
C ALA A 109 -1.69 -6.69 -16.39
N ALA A 110 -2.99 -6.39 -16.24
CA ALA A 110 -3.96 -7.20 -15.52
C ALA A 110 -4.12 -8.60 -16.14
N LEU A 111 -4.29 -8.68 -17.46
CA LEU A 111 -4.38 -9.95 -18.20
C LEU A 111 -3.09 -10.78 -18.10
N ALA A 112 -1.94 -10.11 -18.16
CA ALA A 112 -0.62 -10.76 -18.06
C ALA A 112 -0.25 -11.18 -16.63
N GLY A 113 -1.08 -10.87 -15.63
CA GLY A 113 -0.83 -11.24 -14.23
C GLY A 113 0.36 -10.50 -13.62
N LYS A 114 0.53 -9.22 -13.94
CA LYS A 114 1.69 -8.41 -13.52
C LYS A 114 1.30 -7.35 -12.47
N PRO A 115 1.10 -7.73 -11.19
CA PRO A 115 0.59 -6.80 -10.16
C PRO A 115 1.51 -5.61 -9.92
N LYS A 116 2.82 -5.79 -10.05
CA LYS A 116 3.79 -4.71 -9.88
C LYS A 116 3.71 -3.68 -11.00
N ILE A 117 3.44 -4.11 -12.24
CA ILE A 117 3.19 -3.21 -13.37
C ILE A 117 1.85 -2.50 -13.20
N CYS A 118 0.80 -3.21 -12.75
CA CYS A 118 -0.46 -2.56 -12.42
C CYS A 118 -0.24 -1.42 -11.42
N GLN A 119 0.54 -1.66 -10.36
CA GLN A 119 0.87 -0.60 -9.40
C GLN A 119 1.61 0.58 -10.04
N LEU A 120 2.57 0.35 -10.94
CA LEU A 120 3.30 1.43 -11.63
C LEU A 120 2.37 2.29 -12.50
N LEU A 121 1.47 1.64 -13.26
CA LEU A 121 0.51 2.34 -14.10
C LEU A 121 -0.49 3.16 -13.26
N LEU A 122 -0.98 2.59 -12.17
CA LEU A 122 -1.88 3.27 -11.24
C LEU A 122 -1.18 4.47 -10.57
N ASP A 123 0.09 4.30 -10.18
CA ASP A 123 0.91 5.38 -9.63
C ASP A 123 1.17 6.50 -10.65
N ALA A 124 1.16 6.17 -11.96
CA ALA A 124 1.23 7.12 -13.06
C ALA A 124 -0.14 7.68 -13.50
N GLY A 125 -1.21 7.41 -12.75
CA GLY A 125 -2.53 7.99 -12.97
C GLY A 125 -3.46 7.19 -13.88
N ALA A 126 -3.15 5.92 -14.20
CA ALA A 126 -4.07 5.06 -14.95
C ALA A 126 -5.41 4.90 -14.20
N SER A 127 -6.51 5.03 -14.92
CA SER A 127 -7.84 4.93 -14.35
C SER A 127 -8.29 3.46 -14.22
N THR A 128 -8.80 3.11 -13.04
CA THR A 128 -9.36 1.78 -12.73
C THR A 128 -10.74 1.55 -13.33
N HIS A 129 -11.41 2.62 -13.77
CA HIS A 129 -12.81 2.61 -14.23
C HIS A 129 -12.97 2.67 -15.74
N VAL A 130 -11.87 2.63 -16.49
CA VAL A 130 -11.94 2.56 -17.96
C VAL A 130 -12.51 1.22 -18.38
N GLU A 131 -13.52 1.25 -19.24
CA GLU A 131 -14.11 0.06 -19.86
C GLU A 131 -13.62 -0.10 -21.30
N ASN A 132 -13.34 -1.34 -21.70
CA ASN A 132 -13.04 -1.69 -23.09
C ASN A 132 -14.34 -1.83 -23.93
N SER A 133 -14.22 -2.24 -25.19
CA SER A 133 -15.36 -2.41 -26.10
C SER A 133 -16.40 -3.46 -25.65
N ILE A 134 -16.06 -4.31 -24.67
CA ILE A 134 -16.93 -5.36 -24.11
C ILE A 134 -17.52 -4.88 -22.76
N GLY A 135 -17.29 -3.62 -22.36
CA GLY A 135 -17.79 -3.07 -21.10
C GLY A 135 -17.09 -3.64 -19.88
N LYS A 136 -15.80 -4.00 -20.01
CA LYS A 136 -15.00 -4.59 -18.91
C LYS A 136 -13.83 -3.70 -18.51
N THR A 137 -13.67 -3.54 -17.19
CA THR A 137 -12.57 -2.83 -16.54
C THR A 137 -11.33 -3.73 -16.38
N ALA A 138 -10.17 -3.14 -16.12
CA ALA A 138 -8.94 -3.90 -15.89
C ALA A 138 -9.06 -4.89 -14.71
N GLY A 139 -9.76 -4.49 -13.64
CA GLY A 139 -10.01 -5.36 -12.49
C GLY A 139 -10.89 -6.57 -12.85
N GLU A 140 -11.95 -6.37 -13.63
CA GLU A 140 -12.80 -7.46 -14.11
C GLU A 140 -12.06 -8.41 -15.07
N MET A 141 -11.21 -7.86 -15.94
CA MET A 141 -10.37 -8.66 -16.83
C MET A 141 -9.36 -9.52 -16.05
N ALA A 142 -8.72 -8.96 -15.01
CA ALA A 142 -7.87 -9.73 -14.10
C ALA A 142 -8.67 -10.85 -13.41
N ALA A 143 -9.87 -10.55 -12.92
CA ALA A 143 -10.73 -11.53 -12.26
C ALA A 143 -11.13 -12.67 -13.21
N PHE A 144 -11.47 -12.36 -14.46
CA PHE A 144 -11.85 -13.34 -15.49
C PHE A 144 -10.74 -14.36 -15.75
N VAL A 145 -9.48 -13.94 -15.72
CA VAL A 145 -8.30 -14.80 -15.94
C VAL A 145 -7.76 -15.40 -14.61
N GLY A 146 -8.37 -15.08 -13.47
CA GLY A 146 -7.95 -15.59 -12.15
C GLY A 146 -6.68 -14.93 -11.58
N GLN A 147 -6.38 -13.70 -12.00
CA GLN A 147 -5.21 -12.93 -11.55
C GLN A 147 -5.52 -12.16 -10.26
N TYR A 148 -5.71 -12.88 -9.15
CA TYR A 148 -6.20 -12.34 -7.87
C TYR A 148 -5.34 -11.21 -7.30
N GLU A 149 -4.02 -11.29 -7.41
CA GLU A 149 -3.11 -10.24 -6.95
C GLU A 149 -3.29 -8.95 -7.76
N CYS A 150 -3.56 -9.04 -9.07
CA CYS A 150 -3.86 -7.87 -9.89
C CYS A 150 -5.20 -7.25 -9.52
N VAL A 151 -6.25 -8.06 -9.32
CA VAL A 151 -7.55 -7.59 -8.82
C VAL A 151 -7.37 -6.84 -7.50
N SER A 152 -6.59 -7.41 -6.58
CA SER A 152 -6.34 -6.83 -5.27
C SER A 152 -5.62 -5.48 -5.39
N VAL A 153 -4.58 -5.37 -6.22
CA VAL A 153 -3.86 -4.11 -6.45
C VAL A 153 -4.75 -3.04 -7.08
N ILE A 154 -5.51 -3.40 -8.12
CA ILE A 154 -6.38 -2.48 -8.85
C ILE A 154 -7.51 -1.97 -7.96
N ASN A 155 -8.22 -2.89 -7.27
CA ASN A 155 -9.33 -2.52 -6.40
C ASN A 155 -8.85 -1.85 -5.10
N ALA A 156 -7.58 -2.03 -4.71
CA ALA A 156 -7.02 -1.37 -3.54
C ALA A 156 -6.42 0.02 -3.84
N HIS A 157 -6.53 0.52 -5.07
CA HIS A 157 -5.92 1.78 -5.46
C HIS A 157 -6.82 2.98 -5.17
N ILE A 158 -6.22 4.00 -4.55
CA ILE A 158 -6.79 5.34 -4.40
C ILE A 158 -5.72 6.27 -4.96
N GLY A 159 -6.06 7.03 -5.99
CA GLY A 159 -5.11 7.94 -6.63
C GLY A 159 -4.83 9.13 -5.74
N VAL A 160 -3.62 9.69 -5.83
CA VAL A 160 -3.29 10.97 -5.17
C VAL A 160 -4.24 12.07 -5.62
N GLU A 161 -4.66 12.04 -6.89
CA GLU A 161 -5.65 12.95 -7.46
C GLU A 161 -7.02 12.87 -6.80
N ASP A 162 -7.43 11.70 -6.32
CA ASP A 162 -8.68 11.57 -5.57
C ASP A 162 -8.60 12.30 -4.22
N VAL A 163 -7.43 12.24 -3.57
CA VAL A 163 -7.16 12.96 -2.33
C VAL A 163 -7.13 14.48 -2.59
N ASN A 164 -6.40 14.90 -3.62
CA ASN A 164 -6.33 16.30 -4.05
C ASN A 164 -7.70 16.88 -4.39
N LYS A 165 -8.53 16.18 -5.16
CA LYS A 165 -9.89 16.64 -5.49
C LYS A 165 -10.79 16.84 -4.27
N ILE A 166 -10.58 16.06 -3.20
CA ILE A 166 -11.35 16.19 -1.96
C ILE A 166 -10.83 17.36 -1.11
N LEU A 167 -9.50 17.51 -1.00
CA LEU A 167 -8.89 18.60 -0.25
C LEU A 167 -9.07 19.96 -0.95
N HIS A 168 -8.97 19.97 -2.27
CA HIS A 168 -9.00 21.13 -3.15
C HIS A 168 -10.04 20.95 -4.28
N PRO A 169 -11.35 21.07 -3.98
CA PRO A 169 -12.42 20.82 -4.97
C PRO A 169 -12.37 21.71 -6.22
N GLN A 170 -11.76 22.89 -6.13
CA GLN A 170 -11.58 23.83 -7.24
C GLN A 170 -10.10 23.97 -7.65
N GLY A 171 -9.26 22.99 -7.29
CA GLY A 171 -7.82 23.05 -7.49
C GLY A 171 -7.21 24.27 -6.78
N GLU A 172 -6.36 25.03 -7.50
CA GLU A 172 -5.69 26.24 -7.00
C GLU A 172 -6.66 27.36 -6.60
N LYS A 173 -7.93 27.29 -7.03
CA LYS A 173 -8.98 28.27 -6.68
C LYS A 173 -9.75 27.91 -5.41
N SER A 174 -9.39 26.81 -4.76
CA SER A 174 -10.08 26.37 -3.54
C SER A 174 -9.88 27.36 -2.39
N GLU A 175 -10.88 27.50 -1.53
CA GLU A 175 -10.86 28.46 -0.41
C GLU A 175 -9.66 28.28 0.53
N THR A 176 -9.20 27.04 0.70
CA THR A 176 -8.02 26.70 1.49
C THR A 176 -7.12 25.80 0.67
N ILE A 177 -5.85 26.19 0.55
CA ILE A 177 -4.81 25.38 -0.08
C ILE A 177 -4.02 24.68 1.02
N TYR A 178 -4.23 23.37 1.14
CA TYR A 178 -3.47 22.51 2.03
C TYR A 178 -2.08 22.17 1.46
N PRO A 179 -1.08 21.93 2.33
CA PRO A 179 0.27 21.56 1.91
C PRO A 179 0.30 20.18 1.22
N ASN A 180 1.24 20.00 0.27
CA ASN A 180 1.41 18.74 -0.46
C ASN A 180 1.79 17.59 0.47
N GLU A 181 2.51 17.89 1.55
CA GLU A 181 2.86 16.92 2.59
C GLU A 181 1.61 16.27 3.21
N LEU A 182 0.51 17.04 3.37
CA LEU A 182 -0.75 16.52 3.88
C LEU A 182 -1.44 15.60 2.86
N VAL A 183 -1.42 15.98 1.58
CA VAL A 183 -1.96 15.17 0.48
C VAL A 183 -1.24 13.83 0.45
N ASP A 184 0.09 13.86 0.45
CA ASP A 184 0.93 12.68 0.42
C ASP A 184 0.73 11.81 1.66
N PHE A 185 0.59 12.42 2.83
CA PHE A 185 0.28 11.71 4.06
C PHE A 185 -1.06 10.96 3.99
N ILE A 186 -2.14 11.62 3.55
CA ILE A 186 -3.46 11.00 3.41
C ILE A 186 -3.46 9.92 2.33
N HIS A 187 -2.78 10.16 1.21
CA HIS A 187 -2.62 9.18 0.14
C HIS A 187 -1.86 7.93 0.66
N ARG A 188 -0.76 8.10 1.40
CA ARG A 188 -0.05 6.98 2.04
C ARG A 188 -0.95 6.20 3.00
N LEU A 189 -1.72 6.89 3.86
CA LEU A 189 -2.62 6.26 4.83
C LEU A 189 -3.71 5.41 4.17
N THR A 190 -4.21 5.83 3.01
CA THR A 190 -5.38 5.20 2.35
C THR A 190 -4.97 4.11 1.36
N ARG A 191 -3.81 4.26 0.72
CA ARG A 191 -3.26 3.27 -0.21
C ARG A 191 -2.59 2.08 0.48
N THR A 192 -2.09 2.25 1.71
CA THR A 192 -1.34 1.18 2.41
C THR A 192 -2.18 -0.09 2.62
N HIS A 193 -1.50 -1.25 2.61
CA HIS A 193 -2.03 -2.53 3.07
C HIS A 193 -1.80 -2.75 4.57
N LEU A 194 -1.09 -1.83 5.23
CA LEU A 194 -0.72 -1.89 6.63
C LEU A 194 -1.70 -1.10 7.51
N PHE A 195 -2.94 -1.56 7.59
CA PHE A 195 -4.04 -0.89 8.32
C PHE A 195 -4.14 -1.30 9.80
N HIS A 196 -3.08 -1.89 10.35
CA HIS A 196 -3.04 -2.27 11.76
C HIS A 196 -3.05 -1.02 12.67
N PRO A 197 -3.89 -0.94 13.73
CA PRO A 197 -4.04 0.28 14.52
C PRO A 197 -2.72 0.86 15.04
N ILE A 198 -1.85 0.01 15.59
CA ILE A 198 -0.55 0.46 16.13
C ILE A 198 0.40 0.93 15.02
N ARG A 199 0.32 0.33 13.83
CA ARG A 199 1.14 0.76 12.70
C ARG A 199 0.72 2.14 12.23
N LEU A 200 -0.59 2.36 12.09
CA LEU A 200 -1.15 3.66 11.73
C LEU A 200 -0.75 4.73 12.75
N ILE A 201 -0.79 4.43 14.05
CA ILE A 201 -0.35 5.36 15.09
C ILE A 201 1.14 5.71 14.93
N PHE A 202 2.01 4.73 14.65
CA PHE A 202 3.43 5.00 14.40
C PHE A 202 3.65 5.87 13.16
N ASP A 203 2.93 5.60 12.07
CA ASP A 203 3.02 6.37 10.83
C ASP A 203 2.52 7.82 11.05
N VAL A 204 1.43 8.01 11.81
CA VAL A 204 0.93 9.33 12.24
C VAL A 204 1.96 10.09 13.08
N VAL A 205 2.53 9.43 14.10
CA VAL A 205 3.49 10.07 15.02
C VAL A 205 4.79 10.45 14.31
N GLY A 206 5.22 9.64 13.33
CA GLY A 206 6.42 9.89 12.54
C GLY A 206 6.32 11.12 11.64
N ASP A 207 5.14 11.40 11.08
CA ASP A 207 4.93 12.51 10.15
C ASP A 207 4.56 13.82 10.87
N GLY A 208 3.64 13.76 11.83
CA GLY A 208 3.21 14.92 12.63
C GLY A 208 2.25 15.89 11.92
N ILE A 209 2.18 15.90 10.58
CA ILE A 209 1.33 16.83 9.79
C ILE A 209 -0.17 16.80 10.13
N ILE A 210 -0.65 15.68 10.68
CA ILE A 210 -2.05 15.53 11.11
C ILE A 210 -2.40 16.47 12.27
N TRP A 211 -1.45 16.89 13.11
CA TRP A 211 -1.77 17.59 14.36
C TRP A 211 -2.39 18.98 14.15
N GLU A 212 -2.01 19.64 13.07
CA GLU A 212 -2.55 20.93 12.61
C GLU A 212 -3.81 20.73 11.76
N ASN A 213 -3.88 19.64 11.01
CA ASN A 213 -4.91 19.39 9.99
C ASN A 213 -5.93 18.30 10.37
N ARG A 214 -6.01 17.91 11.65
CA ARG A 214 -6.69 16.68 12.11
C ARG A 214 -8.13 16.53 11.64
N GLU A 215 -8.91 17.61 11.72
CA GLU A 215 -10.33 17.58 11.33
C GLU A 215 -10.47 17.36 9.84
N LYS A 216 -9.66 18.06 9.05
CA LYS A 216 -9.65 17.90 7.59
C LYS A 216 -9.12 16.54 7.18
N THR A 217 -8.07 16.02 7.83
CA THR A 217 -7.56 14.66 7.58
C THR A 217 -8.65 13.61 7.79
N VAL A 218 -9.32 13.64 8.96
CA VAL A 218 -10.39 12.70 9.27
C VAL A 218 -11.55 12.84 8.29
N TRP A 219 -11.92 14.08 7.94
CA TRP A 219 -12.98 14.34 6.97
C TRP A 219 -12.62 13.81 5.57
N THR A 220 -11.39 14.03 5.09
CA THR A 220 -10.95 13.55 3.78
C THR A 220 -10.93 12.03 3.72
N VAL A 221 -10.43 11.35 4.76
CA VAL A 221 -10.47 9.88 4.85
C VAL A 221 -11.91 9.37 4.89
N ASP A 222 -12.82 10.07 5.60
CA ASP A 222 -14.24 9.76 5.62
C ASP A 222 -14.92 9.92 4.25
N ARG A 223 -14.57 10.97 3.48
CA ARG A 223 -15.06 11.15 2.11
C ARG A 223 -14.54 10.07 1.17
N LEU A 224 -13.26 9.69 1.30
CA LEU A 224 -12.66 8.59 0.52
C LEU A 224 -13.35 7.26 0.84
N PHE A 225 -13.66 7.02 2.12
CA PHE A 225 -14.42 5.87 2.60
C PHE A 225 -15.83 5.83 1.99
N GLU A 226 -16.60 6.92 2.09
CA GLU A 226 -17.95 7.02 1.50
C GLU A 226 -17.94 6.79 -0.02
N LYS A 227 -16.91 7.27 -0.71
CA LYS A 227 -16.77 7.07 -2.17
C LYS A 227 -16.70 5.59 -2.55
N GLN A 228 -16.12 4.73 -1.71
CA GLN A 228 -16.03 3.28 -1.97
C GLN A 228 -17.37 2.56 -1.95
N LEU A 229 -18.39 3.19 -1.34
CA LEU A 229 -19.72 2.62 -1.15
C LEU A 229 -20.75 3.23 -2.08
N ARG A 230 -20.48 4.43 -2.61
CA ARG A 230 -21.36 5.17 -3.52
C ARG A 230 -21.05 4.92 -5.00
N THR A 231 -20.50 3.75 -5.32
CA THR A 231 -20.25 3.26 -6.67
C THR A 231 -21.30 2.21 -7.06
N LYS A 232 -21.48 1.97 -8.37
CA LYS A 232 -22.43 0.97 -8.90
C LYS A 232 -22.23 -0.40 -8.26
N GLU A 233 -20.97 -0.77 -8.03
CA GLU A 233 -20.58 -1.93 -7.24
C GLU A 233 -19.72 -1.44 -6.05
N PRO A 234 -20.14 -1.70 -4.80
CA PRO A 234 -19.41 -1.24 -3.62
C PRO A 234 -18.13 -2.06 -3.42
N ASN A 235 -17.02 -1.37 -3.18
CA ASN A 235 -15.77 -2.03 -2.85
C ASN A 235 -15.72 -2.35 -1.36
N GLU A 236 -16.35 -3.46 -0.96
CA GLU A 236 -16.47 -3.84 0.46
C GLU A 236 -15.11 -3.99 1.16
N VAL A 237 -14.12 -4.56 0.47
CA VAL A 237 -12.75 -4.76 1.00
C VAL A 237 -12.11 -3.42 1.34
N MET A 238 -12.11 -2.48 0.39
CA MET A 238 -11.56 -1.15 0.63
C MET A 238 -12.37 -0.38 1.68
N SER A 239 -13.69 -0.53 1.67
CA SER A 239 -14.59 0.14 2.62
C SER A 239 -14.27 -0.27 4.07
N ILE A 240 -14.10 -1.57 4.33
CA ILE A 240 -13.73 -2.06 5.65
C ILE A 240 -12.31 -1.62 6.01
N LYS A 241 -11.36 -1.66 5.07
CA LYS A 241 -9.98 -1.21 5.29
C LYS A 241 -9.94 0.27 5.70
N LEU A 242 -10.53 1.16 4.89
CA LEU A 242 -10.60 2.59 5.16
C LEU A 242 -11.37 2.89 6.44
N TRP A 243 -12.41 2.11 6.76
CA TRP A 243 -13.11 2.24 8.02
C TRP A 243 -12.20 1.95 9.21
N ILE A 244 -11.36 0.90 9.17
CA ILE A 244 -10.41 0.62 10.25
C ILE A 244 -9.41 1.78 10.41
N VAL A 245 -8.92 2.33 9.30
CA VAL A 245 -8.05 3.52 9.31
C VAL A 245 -8.76 4.70 9.97
N LEU A 246 -9.96 5.02 9.50
CA LEU A 246 -10.78 6.13 9.99
C LEU A 246 -11.15 5.98 11.47
N TYR A 247 -11.58 4.79 11.88
CA TYR A 247 -11.91 4.46 13.26
C TYR A 247 -10.70 4.62 14.17
N THR A 248 -9.53 4.13 13.75
CA THR A 248 -8.27 4.30 14.49
C THR A 248 -7.90 5.76 14.67
N LEU A 249 -7.98 6.55 13.59
CA LEU A 249 -7.71 7.99 13.65
C LEU A 249 -8.66 8.70 14.61
N ARG A 250 -9.97 8.42 14.52
CA ARG A 250 -11.00 9.04 15.39
C ARG A 250 -10.78 8.72 16.86
N GLU A 251 -10.59 7.45 17.21
CA GLU A 251 -10.40 7.04 18.61
C GLU A 251 -9.10 7.58 19.19
N MET A 252 -8.00 7.55 18.42
CA MET A 252 -6.72 8.09 18.84
C MET A 252 -6.81 9.61 19.07
N LEU A 253 -7.36 10.37 18.11
CA LEU A 253 -7.49 11.81 18.23
C LEU A 253 -8.40 12.18 19.40
N GLN A 254 -9.52 11.47 19.58
CA GLN A 254 -10.41 11.69 20.72
C GLN A 254 -9.71 11.40 22.06
N PHE A 255 -8.89 10.35 22.14
CA PHE A 255 -8.09 10.05 23.33
C PHE A 255 -7.09 11.17 23.64
N VAL A 256 -6.36 11.65 22.64
CA VAL A 256 -5.40 12.76 22.76
C VAL A 256 -6.12 14.03 23.23
N ASP A 257 -7.23 14.40 22.60
CA ASP A 257 -8.00 15.60 22.95
C ASP A 257 -8.54 15.55 24.38
N LYS A 258 -9.06 14.40 24.82
CA LYS A 258 -9.53 14.21 26.21
C LYS A 258 -8.39 14.38 27.22
N ARG A 259 -7.18 13.88 26.92
CA ARG A 259 -6.01 13.99 27.80
C ARG A 259 -5.44 15.41 27.83
N ILE A 260 -5.39 16.10 26.70
CA ILE A 260 -4.96 17.51 26.65
C ILE A 260 -5.91 18.39 27.47
N LYS A 261 -7.23 18.17 27.36
CA LYS A 261 -8.23 18.88 28.18
C LYS A 261 -8.04 18.60 29.68
N ALA A 262 -7.73 17.36 30.07
CA ALA A 262 -7.44 17.04 31.47
C ALA A 262 -6.17 17.74 31.98
N GLU A 263 -5.08 17.75 31.21
CA GLU A 263 -3.81 18.38 31.62
C GLU A 263 -3.88 19.92 31.65
N SER A 264 -4.69 20.54 30.81
CA SER A 264 -4.88 22.01 30.78
C SER A 264 -5.73 22.52 31.93
N CYS A 265 -6.63 21.71 32.50
CA CYS A 265 -7.32 22.02 33.74
C CYS A 265 -6.39 22.01 34.98
N GLU A 266 -5.19 21.41 34.87
CA GLU A 266 -4.26 21.24 36.00
C GLU A 266 -3.06 22.23 35.97
N LYS A 267 -2.77 22.91 34.85
CA LYS A 267 -1.60 23.79 34.72
C LYS A 267 -1.85 25.04 33.87
N GLU A 268 -1.84 26.21 34.50
CA GLU A 268 -1.80 27.53 33.85
C GLU A 268 -0.35 27.92 33.48
N GLU A 269 0.24 27.37 32.42
CA GLU A 269 1.49 27.95 31.89
C GLU A 269 1.57 27.88 30.35
N LYS A 270 2.05 29.00 29.77
CA LYS A 270 2.28 29.23 28.34
C LYS A 270 3.33 28.24 27.80
N LYS A 271 2.89 27.21 27.09
CA LYS A 271 3.77 26.30 26.36
C LYS A 271 4.08 26.85 24.96
N SER A 272 5.35 26.80 24.56
CA SER A 272 5.79 27.08 23.19
C SER A 272 5.20 26.06 22.20
N GLU A 273 4.96 26.44 20.95
CA GLU A 273 4.33 25.60 19.90
C GLU A 273 4.96 24.19 19.78
N ASN A 274 6.30 24.07 19.79
CA ASN A 274 7.01 22.79 19.71
C ASN A 274 6.71 21.83 20.87
N GLN A 275 6.44 22.34 22.08
CA GLN A 275 6.08 21.50 23.23
C GLN A 275 4.66 20.91 23.09
N GLY A 276 3.79 21.56 22.33
CA GLY A 276 2.43 21.08 22.07
C GLY A 276 2.40 19.86 21.15
N GLU A 277 3.23 19.85 20.11
CA GLU A 277 3.32 18.73 19.18
C GLU A 277 3.93 17.49 19.84
N ASP A 278 5.04 17.65 20.58
CA ASP A 278 5.69 16.55 21.30
C ASP A 278 4.73 15.90 22.32
N LEU A 279 3.90 16.70 22.99
CA LEU A 279 2.87 16.19 23.88
C LEU A 279 1.83 15.36 23.12
N LYS A 280 1.32 15.85 21.98
CA LYS A 280 0.36 15.11 21.15
C LYS A 280 0.94 13.77 20.67
N LYS A 281 2.19 13.77 20.18
CA LYS A 281 2.92 12.56 19.78
C LYS A 281 3.05 11.57 20.95
N LYS A 282 3.44 12.06 22.13
CA LYS A 282 3.55 11.23 23.34
C LYS A 282 2.19 10.61 23.72
N LEU A 283 1.12 11.39 23.74
CA LEU A 283 -0.23 10.91 24.09
C LEU A 283 -0.74 9.88 23.08
N ALA A 284 -0.44 10.05 21.78
CA ALA A 284 -0.77 9.06 20.76
C ALA A 284 0.01 7.74 20.95
N LEU A 285 1.28 7.81 21.32
CA LEU A 285 2.06 6.62 21.69
C LEU A 285 1.53 5.97 22.98
N ASP A 286 1.03 6.75 23.94
CA ASP A 286 0.40 6.22 25.14
C ASP A 286 -0.93 5.53 24.79
N PHE A 287 -1.71 6.05 23.84
CA PHE A 287 -2.86 5.33 23.28
C PHE A 287 -2.44 3.97 22.69
N ALA A 288 -1.38 3.90 21.87
CA ALA A 288 -0.85 2.63 21.36
C ALA A 288 -0.43 1.66 22.49
N LYS A 289 0.18 2.17 23.58
CA LYS A 289 0.50 1.35 24.76
C LYS A 289 -0.76 0.82 25.46
N THR A 290 -1.87 1.56 25.47
CA THR A 290 -3.13 1.04 26.03
C THR A 290 -3.63 -0.17 25.23
N LEU A 291 -3.51 -0.14 23.91
CA LEU A 291 -3.88 -1.25 23.03
C LEU A 291 -2.96 -2.47 23.23
N LEU A 292 -1.66 -2.22 23.45
CA LEU A 292 -0.69 -3.28 23.75
C LEU A 292 -0.80 -3.82 25.18
N ASN A 293 -1.41 -3.10 26.12
CA ASN A 293 -1.44 -3.56 27.49
C ASN A 293 -2.24 -4.86 27.58
N ASP A 294 -1.61 -5.89 28.16
CA ASP A 294 -2.11 -7.26 28.11
C ASP A 294 -2.06 -7.91 29.49
N GLN A 295 -2.93 -8.88 29.71
CA GLN A 295 -2.86 -9.74 30.87
C GLN A 295 -1.99 -10.98 30.54
N PRO A 296 -1.15 -11.48 31.46
CA PRO A 296 -0.23 -12.59 31.18
C PRO A 296 -0.88 -13.92 30.79
N GLU A 297 -2.17 -14.06 31.08
CA GLU A 297 -2.98 -15.27 30.91
C GLU A 297 -3.51 -15.44 29.48
N HIS A 298 -3.64 -14.36 28.72
CA HIS A 298 -4.18 -14.41 27.36
C HIS A 298 -3.08 -14.57 26.31
N LEU A 299 -3.46 -15.25 25.24
CA LEU A 299 -2.55 -15.63 24.15
C LEU A 299 -2.58 -14.57 23.03
N VAL A 300 -3.68 -13.83 22.97
CA VAL A 300 -3.94 -12.69 22.11
C VAL A 300 -4.02 -11.42 22.96
N ARG A 301 -3.58 -10.28 22.42
CA ARG A 301 -3.64 -8.99 23.08
C ARG A 301 -5.10 -8.57 23.28
N ASN A 302 -5.60 -8.62 24.51
CA ASN A 302 -7.02 -8.38 24.76
C ASN A 302 -7.50 -6.99 24.35
N ASN A 303 -6.76 -5.93 24.67
CA ASN A 303 -7.21 -4.58 24.39
C ASN A 303 -7.23 -4.29 22.88
N GLU A 304 -6.22 -4.77 22.15
CA GLU A 304 -6.18 -4.75 20.69
C GLU A 304 -7.33 -5.56 20.06
N GLU A 305 -7.60 -6.76 20.58
CA GLU A 305 -8.72 -7.62 20.15
C GLU A 305 -10.07 -6.91 20.33
N ILE A 306 -10.30 -6.29 21.50
CA ILE A 306 -11.51 -5.51 21.79
C ILE A 306 -11.62 -4.33 20.81
N PHE A 307 -10.54 -3.61 20.60
CA PHE A 307 -10.51 -2.45 19.74
C PHE A 307 -10.91 -2.81 18.31
N ILE A 308 -10.32 -3.86 17.74
CA ILE A 308 -10.58 -4.31 16.38
C ILE A 308 -12.02 -4.83 16.23
N ARG A 309 -12.50 -5.63 17.18
CA ARG A 309 -13.88 -6.13 17.17
C ARG A 309 -14.87 -4.98 17.26
N ARG A 310 -14.64 -3.98 18.12
CA ARG A 310 -15.47 -2.76 18.20
C ARG A 310 -15.44 -1.96 16.91
N ALA A 311 -14.28 -1.81 16.27
CA ALA A 311 -14.17 -1.13 14.99
C ALA A 311 -15.10 -1.77 13.96
N ILE A 312 -15.06 -3.11 13.83
CA ILE A 312 -15.93 -3.83 12.89
C ILE A 312 -17.40 -3.77 13.31
N VAL A 313 -17.73 -3.94 14.59
CA VAL A 313 -19.11 -3.78 15.06
C VAL A 313 -19.63 -2.35 14.85
N SER A 314 -18.76 -1.34 14.78
CA SER A 314 -19.14 0.05 14.52
C SER A 314 -19.24 0.39 13.02
N PHE A 315 -18.87 -0.54 12.12
CA PHE A 315 -18.93 -0.32 10.67
C PHE A 315 -20.35 0.08 10.22
N PRO A 316 -20.56 1.19 9.49
CA PRO A 316 -21.91 1.71 9.28
C PRO A 316 -22.80 0.86 8.36
N TYR A 317 -22.22 0.05 7.46
CA TYR A 317 -22.96 -0.64 6.39
C TYR A 317 -23.12 -2.14 6.69
N LYS A 318 -24.14 -2.49 7.49
CA LYS A 318 -24.37 -3.87 7.98
C LYS A 318 -24.87 -4.85 6.91
N GLN A 319 -25.30 -4.33 5.77
CA GLN A 319 -25.71 -5.09 4.60
C GLN A 319 -24.52 -5.68 3.82
N SER A 320 -23.29 -5.21 4.07
CA SER A 320 -22.10 -5.77 3.42
C SER A 320 -21.96 -7.25 3.76
N MET A 321 -21.83 -8.09 2.72
CA MET A 321 -21.68 -9.54 2.88
C MET A 321 -20.36 -9.87 3.58
N LEU A 322 -19.29 -9.15 3.25
CA LEU A 322 -17.99 -9.27 3.89
C LEU A 322 -18.06 -8.91 5.37
N TRP A 323 -18.77 -7.83 5.72
CA TRP A 323 -18.97 -7.46 7.12
C TRP A 323 -19.75 -8.54 7.89
N GLN A 324 -20.83 -9.08 7.30
CA GLN A 324 -21.62 -10.14 7.92
C GLN A 324 -20.78 -11.40 8.18
N SER A 325 -19.99 -11.82 7.19
CA SER A 325 -19.06 -12.94 7.32
C SER A 325 -18.01 -12.70 8.40
N LEU A 326 -17.37 -11.52 8.43
CA LEU A 326 -16.41 -11.15 9.46
C LEU A 326 -17.02 -11.15 10.87
N ASN A 327 -18.21 -10.59 11.01
CA ASN A 327 -18.89 -10.52 12.30
C ASN A 327 -19.29 -11.92 12.81
N GLN A 328 -19.69 -12.85 11.92
CA GLN A 328 -19.92 -14.24 12.27
C GLN A 328 -18.63 -14.96 12.67
N ASN A 329 -17.55 -14.78 11.90
CA ASN A 329 -16.23 -15.37 12.20
C ASN A 329 -15.65 -14.87 13.52
N PHE A 330 -15.89 -13.62 13.90
CA PHE A 330 -15.49 -13.14 15.22
C PHE A 330 -16.28 -13.80 16.34
N LYS A 331 -17.58 -14.02 16.17
CA LYS A 331 -18.42 -14.66 17.19
C LYS A 331 -18.05 -16.14 17.41
N SER A 332 -17.54 -16.83 16.40
CA SER A 332 -17.11 -18.23 16.54
C SER A 332 -15.77 -18.40 17.24
N VAL A 333 -14.94 -17.36 17.34
CA VAL A 333 -13.64 -17.40 18.01
C VAL A 333 -13.74 -16.84 19.42
N GLN A 334 -13.40 -17.69 20.41
CA GLN A 334 -13.36 -17.32 21.82
C GLN A 334 -12.39 -16.17 22.06
N PHE A 335 -12.83 -15.19 22.85
CA PHE A 335 -12.05 -14.02 23.19
C PHE A 335 -10.75 -14.38 23.95
N GLY A 336 -9.62 -13.78 23.57
CA GLY A 336 -8.30 -14.01 24.19
C GLY A 336 -7.52 -15.22 23.64
N PHE A 337 -8.12 -15.99 22.74
CA PHE A 337 -7.53 -17.17 22.10
C PHE A 337 -7.30 -16.95 20.59
N PRO A 338 -6.31 -17.63 19.98
CA PRO A 338 -6.07 -17.52 18.55
C PRO A 338 -7.22 -18.15 17.71
N PRO A 339 -7.41 -17.71 16.45
CA PRO A 339 -6.66 -16.64 15.79
C PRO A 339 -7.09 -15.24 16.25
N PRO A 340 -6.16 -14.27 16.39
CA PRO A 340 -6.51 -12.87 16.67
C PRO A 340 -7.47 -12.27 15.64
N ALA A 341 -8.33 -11.35 16.05
CA ALA A 341 -9.25 -10.63 15.17
C ALA A 341 -8.54 -9.98 13.98
N PHE A 342 -7.34 -9.43 14.19
CA PHE A 342 -6.56 -8.85 13.09
C PHE A 342 -6.14 -9.88 12.04
N ILE A 343 -5.85 -11.12 12.44
CA ILE A 343 -5.47 -12.20 11.51
C ILE A 343 -6.68 -12.65 10.70
N ILE A 344 -7.86 -12.71 11.33
CA ILE A 344 -9.12 -12.96 10.62
C ILE A 344 -9.39 -11.85 9.59
N LEU A 345 -9.14 -10.57 9.95
CA LEU A 345 -9.24 -9.45 9.00
C LEU A 345 -8.25 -9.56 7.84
N CYS A 346 -6.98 -9.89 8.12
CA CYS A 346 -5.99 -10.06 7.06
C CYS A 346 -6.37 -11.21 6.11
N ASN A 347 -6.89 -12.32 6.64
CA ASN A 347 -7.37 -13.43 5.81
C ASN A 347 -8.49 -12.99 4.88
N ALA A 348 -9.45 -12.20 5.39
CA ALA A 348 -10.59 -11.73 4.61
C ALA A 348 -10.23 -10.64 3.59
N LEU A 349 -9.32 -9.72 3.94
CA LEU A 349 -9.02 -8.53 3.12
C LEU A 349 -7.80 -8.72 2.21
N LEU A 350 -6.81 -9.51 2.62
CA LEU A 350 -5.53 -9.70 1.92
C LEU A 350 -5.31 -11.13 1.44
N GLY A 351 -6.22 -12.05 1.80
CA GLY A 351 -6.20 -13.44 1.37
C GLY A 351 -5.37 -14.37 2.26
N HIS A 352 -5.73 -15.66 2.22
CA HIS A 352 -5.14 -16.69 3.09
C HIS A 352 -3.65 -16.90 2.84
N ARG A 353 -3.20 -16.91 1.58
CA ARG A 353 -1.79 -17.08 1.22
C ARG A 353 -0.91 -15.99 1.82
N PHE A 354 -1.38 -14.75 1.85
CA PHE A 354 -0.66 -13.63 2.46
C PHE A 354 -0.43 -13.89 3.95
N VAL A 355 -1.46 -14.31 4.69
CA VAL A 355 -1.36 -14.58 6.13
C VAL A 355 -0.43 -15.75 6.42
N GLN A 356 -0.53 -16.85 5.65
CA GLN A 356 0.30 -18.04 5.87
C GLN A 356 1.78 -17.81 5.60
N THR A 357 2.11 -16.98 4.60
CA THR A 357 3.50 -16.75 4.19
C THR A 357 4.17 -15.59 4.96
N SER A 358 3.36 -14.76 5.64
CA SER A 358 3.84 -13.57 6.34
C SER A 358 4.33 -13.88 7.76
N LYS A 359 5.44 -13.23 8.14
CA LYS A 359 5.92 -13.20 9.52
C LYS A 359 5.52 -11.85 10.12
N PHE A 360 4.40 -11.84 10.85
CA PHE A 360 3.87 -10.63 11.42
C PHE A 360 4.68 -10.15 12.63
N CYS A 361 5.00 -8.86 12.67
CA CYS A 361 5.54 -8.23 13.86
C CYS A 361 4.52 -8.24 15.01
N ARG A 362 4.93 -8.64 16.21
CA ARG A 362 4.05 -8.65 17.39
C ARG A 362 3.48 -7.28 17.78
N THR A 363 4.19 -6.19 17.47
CA THR A 363 3.82 -4.83 17.89
C THR A 363 2.89 -4.14 16.89
N CYS A 364 3.27 -4.14 15.62
CA CYS A 364 2.60 -3.35 14.58
C CYS A 364 2.05 -4.19 13.43
N CYS A 365 2.18 -5.52 13.52
CA CYS A 365 1.71 -6.47 12.50
C CYS A 365 2.28 -6.24 11.09
N PHE A 366 3.49 -5.70 10.98
CA PHE A 366 4.20 -5.64 9.71
C PHE A 366 4.54 -7.06 9.19
N PRO A 367 4.22 -7.43 7.94
CA PRO A 367 4.19 -8.83 7.45
C PRO A 367 5.56 -9.46 7.13
N SER A 368 6.66 -8.69 7.20
CA SER A 368 8.00 -9.20 6.85
C SER A 368 9.00 -9.04 8.00
N ALA A 369 8.59 -9.43 9.21
CA ALA A 369 9.44 -9.37 10.39
C ALA A 369 10.60 -10.38 10.32
N LYS A 370 11.84 -9.86 10.44
CA LYS A 370 13.08 -10.66 10.38
C LYS A 370 13.69 -10.92 11.75
N LYS A 371 13.51 -10.01 12.70
CA LYS A 371 14.07 -10.12 14.05
C LYS A 371 13.13 -10.99 14.90
N ARG A 372 13.67 -11.66 15.91
CA ARG A 372 12.87 -12.44 16.85
C ARG A 372 13.44 -12.44 18.26
N CYS A 373 12.58 -12.61 19.25
CA CYS A 373 12.99 -12.82 20.63
C CYS A 373 13.81 -14.12 20.74
N PRO A 374 14.97 -14.12 21.43
CA PRO A 374 15.77 -15.33 21.58
C PRO A 374 15.07 -16.42 22.40
N LYS A 375 14.13 -16.03 23.27
CA LYS A 375 13.43 -16.93 24.20
C LYS A 375 12.17 -17.56 23.59
N CYS A 376 11.09 -16.79 23.44
CA CYS A 376 9.82 -17.27 22.90
C CYS A 376 9.75 -17.32 21.36
N LYS A 377 10.76 -16.77 20.65
CA LYS A 377 10.83 -16.69 19.18
C LYS A 377 9.73 -15.88 18.48
N ILE A 378 8.99 -15.04 19.19
CA ILE A 378 8.11 -14.02 18.60
C ILE A 378 8.88 -13.07 17.69
N PHE A 379 8.26 -12.65 16.58
CA PHE A 379 8.88 -11.81 15.55
C PHE A 379 8.65 -10.30 15.74
N TYR A 380 9.65 -9.51 15.33
CA TYR A 380 9.61 -8.05 15.29
C TYR A 380 10.17 -7.53 13.95
N CYS A 381 9.55 -6.50 13.39
CA CYS A 381 10.06 -5.88 12.16
C CYS A 381 11.30 -5.00 12.42
N SER A 382 11.40 -4.39 13.61
CA SER A 382 12.50 -3.50 13.97
C SER A 382 12.85 -3.58 15.46
N ILE A 383 14.00 -3.00 15.86
CA ILE A 383 14.42 -2.95 17.27
C ILE A 383 13.52 -2.00 18.05
N GLU A 384 13.05 -0.94 17.42
CA GLU A 384 12.15 0.07 17.98
C GLU A 384 10.80 -0.57 18.34
N CYS A 385 10.22 -1.38 17.43
CA CYS A 385 9.00 -2.14 17.74
C CYS A 385 9.20 -3.11 18.91
N GLN A 386 10.37 -3.76 18.99
CA GLN A 386 10.69 -4.66 20.10
C GLN A 386 10.82 -3.90 21.42
N ARG A 387 11.53 -2.75 21.42
CA ARG A 387 11.72 -1.90 22.61
C ARG A 387 10.38 -1.34 23.10
N PHE A 388 9.53 -0.90 22.19
CA PHE A 388 8.20 -0.37 22.50
C PHE A 388 7.30 -1.42 23.15
N ASP A 389 7.35 -2.67 22.67
CA ASP A 389 6.55 -3.79 23.19
C ASP A 389 7.16 -4.48 24.44
N TRP A 390 8.45 -4.27 24.69
CA TRP A 390 9.18 -4.99 25.75
C TRP A 390 8.53 -4.92 27.14
N PRO A 391 7.99 -3.77 27.63
CA PRO A 391 7.33 -3.71 28.93
C PRO A 391 6.18 -4.69 29.11
N PHE A 392 5.50 -5.03 28.01
CA PHE A 392 4.37 -5.97 27.98
C PHE A 392 4.86 -7.39 27.71
N HIS A 393 5.68 -7.56 26.66
CA HIS A 393 6.21 -8.86 26.28
C HIS A 393 7.00 -9.54 27.40
N LYS A 394 7.85 -8.82 28.15
CA LYS A 394 8.64 -9.43 29.22
C LYS A 394 7.78 -10.17 30.26
N LYS A 395 6.52 -9.73 30.47
CA LYS A 395 5.58 -10.34 31.42
C LYS A 395 5.02 -11.68 30.93
N CYS A 396 4.85 -11.85 29.62
CA CYS A 396 4.27 -13.05 29.03
C CYS A 396 5.29 -13.95 28.28
N CYS A 397 6.55 -13.52 28.19
CA CYS A 397 7.59 -14.20 27.41
C CYS A 397 7.80 -15.67 27.82
N GLU A 398 7.72 -15.97 29.12
CA GLU A 398 7.82 -17.35 29.62
C GLU A 398 6.62 -18.21 29.22
N ASN A 399 5.40 -17.70 29.39
CA ASN A 399 4.18 -18.41 29.02
C ASN A 399 4.16 -18.74 27.52
N LEU A 400 4.58 -17.77 26.69
CA LEU A 400 4.71 -17.94 25.25
C LEU A 400 5.78 -18.96 24.86
N LYS A 401 6.88 -19.05 25.62
CA LYS A 401 7.91 -20.07 25.43
C LYS A 401 7.34 -21.46 25.72
N LYS A 402 6.74 -21.64 26.90
CA LYS A 402 6.14 -22.92 27.34
C LYS A 402 5.10 -23.43 26.35
N ARG A 403 4.20 -22.56 25.90
CA ARG A 403 3.17 -22.94 24.93
C ARG A 403 3.76 -23.41 23.61
N ARG A 404 4.81 -22.74 23.13
CA ARG A 404 5.48 -23.15 21.89
C ARG A 404 6.23 -24.47 22.02
N GLU A 405 6.63 -24.85 23.22
CA GLU A 405 7.20 -26.17 23.50
C GLU A 405 6.08 -27.22 23.48
N GLN A 406 4.93 -26.96 24.12
CA GLN A 406 3.74 -27.81 24.05
C GLN A 406 3.24 -28.03 22.62
N GLU A 407 3.10 -26.96 21.82
CA GLU A 407 2.68 -27.06 20.41
C GLU A 407 3.64 -27.91 19.56
N LYS A 408 4.93 -27.97 19.91
CA LYS A 408 5.89 -28.85 19.21
C LYS A 408 5.78 -30.30 19.63
N GLU A 409 5.47 -30.55 20.90
CA GLU A 409 5.24 -31.89 21.42
C GLU A 409 3.99 -32.49 20.77
N GLU A 410 2.88 -31.73 20.75
CA GLU A 410 1.63 -32.12 20.07
C GLU A 410 1.83 -32.44 18.58
N ILE A 411 2.66 -31.66 17.86
CA ILE A 411 2.95 -31.90 16.44
C ILE A 411 3.83 -33.15 16.24
N ASN A 412 4.70 -33.49 17.19
CA ASN A 412 5.55 -34.67 17.09
C ASN A 412 4.82 -35.97 17.46
N GLU A 413 3.65 -35.85 18.13
CA GLU A 413 2.78 -36.98 18.49
C GLU A 413 1.76 -37.34 17.40
N ILE A 414 1.58 -36.49 16.39
CA ILE A 414 0.73 -36.68 15.19
C ILE A 414 1.61 -37.20 14.05
#